data_AF-A0A966BDJ5-F1
#
_entry.id   AF-A0A966BDJ5-F1
#
_cell.length_a   1.000
_cell.length_b   1.000
_cell.length_c   1.000
_cell.angle_alpha   90.00
_cell.angle_beta   90.00
_cell.angle_gamma   90.00
#
_symmetry.space_group_name_H-M   'P 1'
#
loop_
_entity.id
_entity.type
_entity.pdbx_description
1 polymer ?
#
loop_
_entity_poly.entity_id
_entity_poly.type
_entity_poly.pdbx_seq_one_letter_code
_entity_poly.pdbx_strand_id
1 'polypeptide(L)'
;MTMTADEFRTQCREAGVHTVEVATPDTQGHLRGKRVPVDRFFNTTITSGANIADAMFVFDIQNDLPDNEYVNPESGYLDCKLIPDVST
;
A
#
# COMPACT_ATOMS: atom_id res chain seq x y z
N MET A 1 -17.72 -5.74 -13.70
CA MET A 1 -18.26 -4.44 -13.27
C MET A 1 -17.17 -3.75 -12.48
N THR A 2 -16.82 -2.52 -12.84
CA THR A 2 -15.82 -1.74 -12.08
C THR A 2 -16.50 -1.18 -10.83
N MET A 3 -16.03 -1.55 -9.65
CA MET A 3 -16.54 -1.01 -8.38
C MET A 3 -16.16 0.46 -8.25
N THR A 4 -17.10 1.30 -7.83
CA THR A 4 -16.89 2.73 -7.55
C THR A 4 -16.44 2.95 -6.10
N ALA A 5 -15.85 4.11 -5.83
CA ALA A 5 -15.46 4.50 -4.47
C ALA A 5 -16.63 4.54 -3.47
N ASP A 6 -17.81 4.97 -3.93
CA ASP A 6 -19.01 5.07 -3.07
C ASP A 6 -19.62 3.69 -2.77
N GLU A 7 -19.60 2.78 -3.73
CA GLU A 7 -19.97 1.38 -3.52
C GLU A 7 -19.02 0.72 -2.52
N PHE A 8 -17.71 0.92 -2.69
CA PHE A 8 -16.71 0.41 -1.76
C PHE A 8 -16.90 0.98 -0.34
N ARG A 9 -17.18 2.28 -0.23
CA ARG A 9 -17.48 2.94 1.06
C ARG A 9 -18.71 2.34 1.74
N THR A 10 -19.74 2.04 0.97
CA THR A 10 -20.96 1.40 1.48
C THR A 10 -20.66 -0.01 1.98
N GLN A 11 -19.92 -0.82 1.22
CA GLN A 11 -19.52 -2.16 1.65
C GLN A 11 -18.67 -2.13 2.93
N CYS A 12 -17.71 -1.20 3.04
CA CYS A 12 -16.92 -1.04 4.25
C CYS A 12 -17.79 -0.73 5.47
N ARG A 13 -18.77 0.17 5.33
CA ARG A 13 -19.70 0.53 6.42
C ARG A 13 -20.54 -0.66 6.84
N GLU A 14 -21.13 -1.37 5.89
CA GLU A 14 -22.00 -2.53 6.15
C GLU A 14 -21.25 -3.69 6.81
N ALA A 15 -19.99 -3.89 6.41
CA ALA A 15 -19.11 -4.91 6.99
C ALA A 15 -18.43 -4.47 8.30
N GLY A 16 -18.62 -3.22 8.77
CA GLY A 16 -17.98 -2.71 9.97
C GLY A 16 -16.45 -2.58 9.85
N VAL A 17 -15.93 -2.30 8.65
CA VAL A 17 -14.49 -2.15 8.40
C VAL A 17 -13.97 -0.87 9.07
N HIS A 18 -12.94 -1.00 9.91
CA HIS A 18 -12.30 0.14 10.57
C HIS A 18 -11.05 0.64 9.86
N THR A 19 -10.42 -0.21 9.04
CA THR A 19 -9.19 0.12 8.32
C THR A 19 -9.13 -0.57 6.96
N VAL A 20 -8.56 0.10 5.97
CA VAL A 20 -8.27 -0.43 4.63
C VAL A 20 -6.76 -0.62 4.49
N GLU A 21 -6.34 -1.77 3.96
CA GLU A 21 -4.94 -2.00 3.60
C GLU A 21 -4.69 -1.48 2.19
N VAL A 22 -3.78 -0.51 2.06
CA VAL A 22 -3.29 -0.02 0.77
C VAL A 22 -1.92 -0.63 0.57
N ALA A 23 -1.85 -1.67 -0.26
CA ALA A 23 -0.68 -2.52 -0.41
C ALA A 23 -0.47 -2.99 -1.85
N THR A 24 0.77 -3.36 -2.17
CA THR A 24 1.19 -4.01 -3.42
C THR A 24 2.07 -5.21 -3.07
N PRO A 25 2.12 -6.28 -3.89
CA PRO A 25 3.11 -7.35 -3.68
C PRO A 25 4.54 -6.83 -3.82
N ASP A 26 5.45 -7.33 -2.98
CA ASP A 26 6.89 -7.23 -3.17
C ASP A 26 7.42 -8.26 -4.19
N THR A 27 8.73 -8.32 -4.35
CA THR A 27 9.41 -9.27 -5.24
C THR A 27 9.31 -10.73 -4.81
N GLN A 28 8.85 -11.01 -3.59
CA GLN A 28 8.54 -12.34 -3.06
C GLN A 28 7.03 -12.64 -3.07
N GLY A 29 6.19 -11.70 -3.48
CA GLY A 29 4.73 -11.81 -3.49
C GLY A 29 4.04 -11.46 -2.17
N HIS A 30 4.76 -10.96 -1.15
CA HIS A 30 4.14 -10.52 0.10
C HIS A 30 3.53 -9.13 -0.06
N LEU A 31 2.33 -8.91 0.49
CA LEU A 31 1.72 -7.59 0.48
C LEU A 31 2.48 -6.61 1.39
N ARG A 32 2.97 -5.53 0.80
CA ARG A 32 3.65 -4.42 1.49
C ARG A 32 2.84 -3.15 1.34
N GLY A 33 2.62 -2.44 2.45
CA GLY A 33 1.76 -1.27 2.42
C GLY A 33 1.49 -0.65 3.77
N LYS A 34 0.37 0.05 3.86
CA LYS A 34 -0.10 0.68 5.10
C LYS A 34 -1.55 0.31 5.38
N ARG A 35 -1.84 0.15 6.66
CA ARG A 35 -3.20 0.10 7.17
C ARG A 35 -3.68 1.53 7.44
N VAL A 36 -4.73 1.94 6.76
CA VAL A 36 -5.28 3.31 6.79
C VAL A 36 -6.65 3.27 7.44
N PRO A 37 -6.96 4.13 8.44
CA PRO A 37 -8.32 4.24 8.96
C PRO A 37 -9.33 4.47 7.85
N VAL A 38 -10.47 3.78 7.89
CA VAL A 38 -11.46 3.76 6.79
C VAL A 38 -11.89 5.17 6.38
N ASP A 39 -12.11 6.07 7.34
CA ASP A 39 -12.50 7.45 7.06
C ASP A 39 -11.37 8.22 6.36
N ARG A 40 -10.12 8.01 6.79
CA ARG A 40 -8.95 8.63 6.14
C ARG A 40 -8.77 8.11 4.72
N PHE A 41 -9.06 6.83 4.49
CA PHE A 41 -8.97 6.22 3.16
C PHE A 41 -9.85 6.99 2.16
N PHE A 42 -11.14 7.12 2.46
CA PHE A 42 -12.10 7.80 1.59
C PHE A 42 -11.90 9.33 1.55
N ASN A 43 -11.46 9.95 2.65
CA ASN A 43 -11.27 11.40 2.69
C ASN A 43 -10.01 11.87 1.94
N THR A 44 -8.95 11.04 1.89
CA THR A 44 -7.64 11.48 1.38
C THR A 44 -6.86 10.41 0.60
N THR A 45 -6.75 9.18 1.12
CA THR A 45 -5.80 8.20 0.54
C THR A 45 -6.25 7.70 -0.83
N ILE A 46 -7.55 7.60 -1.07
CA ILE A 46 -8.10 7.16 -2.37
C ILE A 46 -7.66 8.06 -3.53
N THR A 47 -7.40 9.36 -3.28
CA THR A 47 -6.91 10.30 -4.30
C THR A 47 -5.42 10.57 -4.20
N SER A 48 -4.85 10.67 -3.00
CA SER A 48 -3.45 11.07 -2.79
C SER A 48 -2.46 9.91 -2.68
N GLY A 49 -2.96 8.69 -2.55
CA GLY A 49 -2.17 7.49 -2.29
C GLY A 49 -1.53 7.46 -0.90
N ALA A 50 -0.64 6.48 -0.70
CA ALA A 50 0.16 6.32 0.51
C ALA A 50 1.65 6.25 0.15
N ASN A 51 2.50 7.04 0.81
CA ASN A 51 3.94 7.03 0.55
C ASN A 51 4.61 5.83 1.21
N ILE A 52 5.49 5.13 0.52
CA ILE A 52 6.22 3.95 1.02
C ILE A 52 7.65 3.98 0.49
N ALA A 53 8.62 3.45 1.23
CA ALA A 53 9.98 3.34 0.73
C ALA A 53 10.07 2.25 -0.37
N ASP A 54 10.89 2.50 -1.39
CA ASP A 54 11.26 1.53 -2.42
C ASP A 54 12.02 0.30 -1.88
N ALA A 55 12.51 0.37 -0.63
CA ALA A 55 13.04 -0.74 0.13
C ALA A 55 12.11 -1.98 0.14
N MET A 56 10.80 -1.77 -0.04
CA MET A 56 9.84 -2.88 -0.16
C MET A 56 10.14 -3.84 -1.30
N PHE A 57 10.89 -3.43 -2.34
CA PHE A 57 11.24 -4.28 -3.46
C PHE A 57 12.46 -5.19 -3.21
N VAL A 58 13.21 -4.96 -2.13
CA VAL A 58 14.48 -5.65 -1.87
C VAL A 58 14.48 -6.45 -0.58
N PHE A 59 13.37 -6.51 0.17
CA PHE A 59 13.25 -7.39 1.32
C PHE A 59 13.53 -8.85 0.93
N ASP A 60 14.32 -9.52 1.74
CA ASP A 60 14.44 -10.98 1.66
C ASP A 60 13.24 -11.68 2.33
N ILE A 61 13.28 -13.02 2.36
CA ILE A 61 12.23 -13.84 2.96
C ILE A 61 12.05 -13.63 4.47
N GLN A 62 13.08 -13.09 5.15
CA GLN A 62 13.07 -12.79 6.59
C GLN A 62 12.68 -11.33 6.87
N ASN A 63 12.46 -10.53 5.83
CA ASN A 63 12.23 -9.07 5.87
C ASN A 63 13.48 -8.27 6.25
N ASP A 64 14.67 -8.86 6.06
CA ASP A 64 15.92 -8.14 6.15
C ASP A 64 16.18 -7.39 4.83
N LEU A 65 17.09 -6.42 4.91
CA LEU A 65 17.52 -5.60 3.77
C LEU A 65 18.92 -6.06 3.33
N PRO A 66 19.02 -7.06 2.42
CA PRO A 66 20.30 -7.48 1.87
C PRO A 66 20.93 -6.38 1.02
N ASP A 67 22.23 -6.50 0.78
CA ASP A 67 22.93 -5.62 -0.16
C ASP A 67 22.26 -5.69 -1.55
N ASN A 68 21.98 -4.52 -2.10
CA ASN A 68 21.33 -4.37 -3.40
C ASN A 68 22.00 -3.25 -4.21
N GLU A 69 22.20 -3.51 -5.50
CA GLU A 69 22.87 -2.58 -6.41
C GLU A 69 22.11 -1.25 -6.58
N TYR A 70 20.78 -1.25 -6.44
CA TYR A 70 19.92 -0.12 -6.76
C TYR A 70 19.28 0.54 -5.54
N VAL A 71 18.91 -0.23 -4.52
CA VAL A 71 18.16 0.24 -3.34
C VAL A 71 18.91 -0.12 -2.07
N ASN A 72 19.71 0.81 -1.54
CA ASN A 72 20.63 0.54 -0.43
C ASN A 72 20.80 1.77 0.48
N PRO A 73 21.43 1.62 1.67
CA PRO A 73 21.64 2.73 2.59
C PRO A 73 22.58 3.83 2.06
N GLU A 74 23.47 3.54 1.12
CA GLU A 74 24.44 4.51 0.59
C GLU A 74 23.78 5.51 -0.38
N SER A 75 22.93 5.02 -1.28
CA SER A 75 22.09 5.85 -2.15
C SER A 75 20.82 6.34 -1.46
N GLY A 76 20.43 5.69 -0.36
CA GLY A 76 19.22 5.93 0.40
C GLY A 76 18.02 5.14 -0.13
N TYR A 77 17.01 5.00 0.72
CA TYR A 77 15.72 4.42 0.34
C TYR A 77 14.79 5.53 -0.13
N LEU A 78 14.35 5.47 -1.39
CA LEU A 78 13.57 6.53 -2.02
C LEU A 78 12.07 6.36 -1.74
N ASP A 79 11.35 7.48 -1.79
CA ASP A 79 9.91 7.48 -1.63
C ASP A 79 9.20 7.03 -2.91
N CYS A 80 8.39 5.99 -2.79
CA CYS A 80 7.36 5.56 -3.72
C CYS A 80 5.97 5.98 -3.24
N LYS A 81 4.97 5.85 -4.12
CA LYS A 81 3.56 6.12 -3.80
C LYS A 81 2.69 4.95 -4.24
N LEU A 82 1.95 4.37 -3.30
CA LEU A 82 0.89 3.40 -3.57
C LEU A 82 -0.39 4.15 -3.95
N ILE A 83 -0.89 3.91 -5.16
CA ILE A 83 -2.16 4.46 -5.64
C ILE A 83 -3.22 3.36 -5.52
N PRO A 84 -4.25 3.53 -4.68
CA PRO A 84 -5.31 2.54 -4.55
C PRO A 84 -6.09 2.37 -5.86
N ASP A 85 -6.35 1.13 -6.25
CA ASP A 85 -7.33 0.79 -7.27
C ASP A 85 -8.51 0.06 -6.60
N VAL A 86 -9.65 0.75 -6.50
CA VAL A 86 -10.87 0.20 -5.88
C VAL A 86 -11.60 -0.79 -6.79
N SER A 87 -11.10 -1.08 -7.98
CA SER A 87 -11.65 -2.11 -8.86
C SER A 87 -11.08 -3.51 -8.62
N THR A 88 -10.07 -3.63 -7.75
CA THR A 88 -9.47 -4.88 -7.28
C THR A 88 -10.26 -5.51 -6.16
#